data_AF-A0A328WVT7-F1
#
_entry.id   AF-A0A328WVT7-F1
#
_cell.length_a   1.000
_cell.length_b   1.000
_cell.length_c   1.000
_cell.angle_alpha   90.00
_cell.angle_beta   90.00
_cell.angle_gamma   90.00
#
_symmetry.space_group_name_H-M   'P 1'
#
loop_
_entity.id
_entity.type
_entity.pdbx_description
1 polymer ?
#
loop_
_entity_poly.entity_id
_entity_poly.type
_entity_poly.pdbx_seq_one_letter_code
_entity_poly.pdbx_strand_id
1 'polypeptide(L)'
;MKFKVSILMVLLISFMSQAQETKTTVLDTVVKTDTIIEETKKLEEIKIDQEKAIKEKDAAAKAEQKALREQEKAVKEAEKAKNKADKQAKQLARDQRKHEKEVKQFERQQSRVASAEKGVTRANDRVAREKKSLQKNMERFEKKKRKGKLTEIEVEKENIKISKQQIRIKELEADIESAQKKLGKVRN
;
A
#
# COMPACT_ATOMS: atom_id res chain seq x y z
N MET A 1 -5.53 12.02 38.51
CA MET A 1 -6.11 13.37 38.26
C MET A 1 -7.17 13.18 37.18
N LYS A 2 -8.49 12.99 37.39
CA LYS A 2 -9.54 13.57 38.26
C LYS A 2 -9.89 15.05 37.99
N PHE A 3 -10.37 15.35 36.78
CA PHE A 3 -11.21 16.51 36.45
C PHE A 3 -12.48 15.97 35.74
N LYS A 4 -13.55 15.54 36.44
CA LYS A 4 -14.65 16.34 37.03
C LYS A 4 -15.25 17.31 35.99
N VAL A 5 -16.23 16.89 35.19
CA VAL A 5 -17.70 16.97 35.48
C VAL A 5 -18.22 18.42 35.67
N SER A 6 -17.44 19.45 35.33
CA SER A 6 -17.77 20.86 35.61
C SER A 6 -18.48 21.63 34.47
N ILE A 7 -19.17 20.96 33.53
CA ILE A 7 -19.90 21.66 32.45
C ILE A 7 -21.41 21.35 32.44
N LEU A 8 -21.86 20.38 33.24
CA LEU A 8 -23.27 19.94 33.26
C LEU A 8 -24.14 20.60 34.36
N MET A 9 -23.67 21.68 35.00
CA MET A 9 -24.27 22.22 36.23
C MET A 9 -24.43 23.76 36.22
N VAL A 10 -24.62 24.35 35.03
CA VAL A 10 -24.84 25.81 34.89
C VAL A 10 -26.12 26.15 34.09
N LEU A 11 -26.89 25.17 33.62
CA LEU A 11 -28.06 25.42 32.75
C LEU A 11 -29.43 25.11 33.38
N LEU A 12 -29.53 25.13 34.72
CA LEU A 12 -30.74 24.70 35.46
C LEU A 12 -31.23 25.72 36.50
N ILE A 13 -30.83 26.99 36.40
CA ILE A 13 -31.22 28.06 37.36
C ILE A 13 -31.69 29.31 36.62
N SER A 14 -32.78 29.22 35.86
CA SER A 14 -33.53 30.42 35.42
C SER A 14 -34.98 30.03 35.13
N PHE A 15 -35.91 30.74 35.78
CA PHE A 15 -37.38 30.67 35.72
C PHE A 15 -38.10 29.79 36.75
N MET A 16 -38.05 30.22 38.02
CA MET A 16 -39.10 29.98 39.03
C MET A 16 -39.09 31.16 40.01
N SER A 17 -40.09 32.05 39.91
CA SER A 17 -40.46 33.18 40.79
C SER A 17 -41.06 34.29 39.91
N GLN A 18 -42.26 34.85 40.10
CA GLN A 18 -43.05 35.08 41.30
C GLN A 18 -44.53 35.21 40.92
N ALA A 19 -45.39 34.58 41.73
CA ALA A 19 -46.78 34.93 41.90
C ALA A 19 -46.88 36.16 42.83
N GLN A 20 -47.81 37.08 42.54
CA GLN A 20 -48.27 38.06 43.51
C GLN A 20 -49.78 38.27 43.35
N GLU A 21 -50.53 37.73 44.30
CA GLU A 21 -51.96 37.99 44.50
C GLU A 21 -52.13 39.30 45.28
N THR A 22 -53.07 40.16 44.86
CA THR A 22 -53.78 41.05 45.80
C THR A 22 -55.25 41.16 45.39
N LYS A 23 -56.11 41.01 46.41
CA LYS A 23 -57.57 41.12 46.38
C LYS A 23 -57.99 42.57 46.58
N THR A 24 -59.09 42.99 45.95
CA THR A 24 -60.17 43.87 46.51
C THR A 24 -61.30 43.99 45.47
N THR A 25 -62.48 43.40 45.73
CA THR A 25 -63.79 44.07 46.02
C THR A 25 -64.31 44.92 44.84
N VAL A 26 -65.53 44.82 44.28
CA VAL A 26 -66.90 44.84 44.84
C VAL A 26 -67.89 44.45 43.69
N LEU A 27 -69.07 43.87 44.03
CA LEU A 27 -70.41 43.80 43.37
C LEU A 27 -70.57 44.33 41.92
N ASP A 28 -71.37 43.77 40.99
CA ASP A 28 -72.78 43.43 41.14
C ASP A 28 -73.31 42.67 39.89
N THR A 29 -74.20 41.71 40.15
CA THR A 29 -75.33 41.21 39.33
C THR A 29 -75.51 41.68 37.87
N VAL A 30 -74.85 41.04 36.89
CA VAL A 30 -75.32 40.95 35.48
C VAL A 30 -74.91 39.58 34.89
N VAL A 31 -75.24 38.48 35.57
CA VAL A 31 -74.81 37.12 35.18
C VAL A 31 -76.03 36.35 34.70
N LYS A 32 -76.28 36.31 33.38
CA LYS A 32 -77.06 35.23 32.72
C LYS A 32 -77.15 35.28 31.19
N THR A 33 -76.65 36.33 30.53
CA THR A 33 -76.54 36.38 29.06
C THR A 33 -75.10 36.24 28.53
N ASP A 34 -74.08 36.43 29.36
CA ASP A 34 -72.67 36.34 28.93
C ASP A 34 -72.07 34.92 29.00
N THR A 35 -72.70 34.01 29.74
CA THR A 35 -72.19 32.63 29.95
C THR A 35 -72.20 31.76 28.69
N ILE A 36 -73.13 32.00 27.74
CA ILE A 36 -73.18 31.25 26.46
C ILE A 36 -72.13 31.79 25.46
N ILE A 37 -71.71 33.05 25.62
CA ILE A 37 -70.74 33.74 24.75
C ILE A 37 -69.30 33.47 25.21
N GLU A 38 -69.06 33.30 26.52
CA GLU A 38 -67.74 32.95 27.04
C GLU A 38 -67.34 31.49 26.80
N GLU A 39 -68.27 30.54 26.85
CA GLU A 39 -67.97 29.12 26.57
C GLU A 39 -67.66 28.87 25.09
N THR A 40 -68.30 29.59 24.17
CA THR A 40 -68.01 29.54 22.72
C THR A 40 -66.68 30.21 22.37
N LYS A 41 -66.34 31.35 22.99
CA LYS A 41 -65.03 32.00 22.85
C LYS A 41 -63.87 31.15 23.41
N LYS A 42 -64.06 30.49 24.55
CA LYS A 42 -63.05 29.57 25.11
C LYS A 42 -62.87 28.32 24.25
N LEU A 43 -63.93 27.77 23.66
CA LEU A 43 -63.85 26.66 22.70
C LEU A 43 -63.17 27.05 21.38
N GLU A 44 -63.37 28.28 20.91
CA GLU A 44 -62.67 28.82 19.73
C GLU A 44 -61.19 29.11 20.02
N GLU A 45 -60.85 29.68 21.18
CA GLU A 45 -59.45 29.85 21.61
C GLU A 45 -58.73 28.50 21.76
N ILE A 46 -59.37 27.49 22.37
CA ILE A 46 -58.81 26.13 22.49
C ILE A 46 -58.57 25.49 21.11
N LYS A 47 -59.47 25.70 20.14
CA LYS A 47 -59.30 25.20 18.76
C LYS A 47 -58.18 25.96 18.02
N ILE A 48 -58.08 27.27 18.19
CA ILE A 48 -57.03 28.11 17.59
C ILE A 48 -55.65 27.74 18.17
N ASP A 49 -55.56 27.49 19.47
CA ASP A 49 -54.31 27.09 20.12
C ASP A 49 -53.93 25.64 19.79
N GLN A 50 -54.90 24.73 19.63
CA GLN A 50 -54.64 23.40 19.06
C GLN A 50 -54.15 23.47 17.61
N GLU A 51 -54.74 24.32 16.77
CA GLU A 51 -54.33 24.47 15.37
C GLU A 51 -52.95 25.11 15.24
N LYS A 52 -52.60 26.09 16.11
CA LYS A 52 -51.25 26.65 16.21
C LYS A 52 -50.25 25.60 16.70
N ALA A 53 -50.59 24.83 17.72
CA ALA A 53 -49.73 23.75 18.24
C ALA A 53 -49.51 22.64 17.20
N ILE A 54 -50.50 22.31 16.36
CA ILE A 54 -50.35 21.37 15.26
C ILE A 54 -49.43 21.95 14.17
N LYS A 55 -49.63 23.22 13.78
CA LYS A 55 -48.76 23.90 12.80
C LYS A 55 -47.31 24.01 13.26
N GLU A 56 -47.09 24.26 14.55
CA GLU A 56 -45.75 24.33 15.15
C GLU A 56 -45.08 22.94 15.21
N LYS A 57 -45.83 21.89 15.57
CA LYS A 57 -45.35 20.50 15.49
C LYS A 57 -45.02 20.06 14.07
N ASP A 58 -45.85 20.42 13.09
CA ASP A 58 -45.59 20.15 11.68
C ASP A 58 -44.37 20.91 11.14
N ALA A 59 -44.18 22.15 11.57
CA ALA A 59 -43.00 22.94 11.23
C ALA A 59 -41.73 22.34 11.85
N ALA A 60 -41.79 21.92 13.11
CA ALA A 60 -40.70 21.25 13.81
C ALA A 60 -40.36 19.90 13.15
N ALA A 61 -41.36 19.07 12.83
CA ALA A 61 -41.16 17.80 12.13
C ALA A 61 -40.56 17.99 10.72
N LYS A 62 -40.97 19.03 9.98
CA LYS A 62 -40.37 19.36 8.68
C LYS A 62 -38.92 19.86 8.81
N ALA A 63 -38.60 20.61 9.85
CA ALA A 63 -37.24 21.07 10.13
C ALA A 63 -36.33 19.89 10.52
N GLU A 64 -36.80 19.00 11.38
CA GLU A 64 -36.10 17.78 11.79
C GLU A 64 -35.86 16.85 10.58
N GLN A 65 -36.88 16.65 9.73
CA GLN A 65 -36.74 15.85 8.51
C GLN A 65 -35.71 16.45 7.53
N LYS A 66 -35.63 17.77 7.41
CA LYS A 66 -34.59 18.44 6.60
C LYS A 66 -33.20 18.24 7.20
N ALA A 67 -33.05 18.42 8.51
CA ALA A 67 -31.78 18.21 9.21
C ALA A 67 -31.28 16.75 9.08
N LEU A 68 -32.18 15.77 9.22
CA LEU A 68 -31.87 14.34 9.02
C LEU A 68 -31.43 14.06 7.58
N ARG A 69 -32.11 14.64 6.58
CA ARG A 69 -31.73 14.49 5.15
C ARG A 69 -30.37 15.12 4.84
N GLU A 70 -30.03 16.24 5.46
CA GLU A 70 -28.72 16.89 5.31
C GLU A 70 -27.61 16.08 5.98
N GLN A 71 -27.83 15.57 7.19
CA GLN A 71 -26.89 14.66 7.84
C GLN A 71 -26.67 13.38 7.01
N GLU A 72 -27.74 12.78 6.49
CA GLU A 72 -27.63 11.56 5.67
C GLU A 72 -26.82 11.83 4.38
N LYS A 73 -27.01 12.99 3.73
CA LYS A 73 -26.21 13.41 2.57
C LYS A 73 -24.74 13.61 2.95
N ALA A 74 -24.46 14.30 4.06
CA ALA A 74 -23.10 14.53 4.53
C ALA A 74 -22.37 13.21 4.86
N VAL A 75 -23.05 12.26 5.51
CA VAL A 75 -22.51 10.93 5.80
C VAL A 75 -22.23 10.15 4.50
N LYS A 76 -23.17 10.16 3.55
CA LYS A 76 -22.98 9.50 2.25
C LYS A 76 -21.82 10.09 1.44
N GLU A 77 -21.62 11.41 1.50
CA GLU A 77 -20.50 12.07 0.83
C GLU A 77 -19.16 11.75 1.50
N ALA A 78 -19.11 11.79 2.83
CA ALA A 78 -17.93 11.40 3.60
C ALA A 78 -17.55 9.93 3.35
N GLU A 79 -18.53 9.03 3.27
CA GLU A 79 -18.30 7.63 2.96
C GLU A 79 -17.78 7.43 1.52
N LYS A 80 -18.36 8.13 0.54
CA LYS A 80 -17.86 8.11 -0.84
C LYS A 80 -16.42 8.64 -0.94
N ALA A 81 -16.08 9.70 -0.21
CA ALA A 81 -14.74 10.25 -0.16
C ALA A 81 -13.75 9.25 0.46
N LYS A 82 -14.11 8.64 1.60
CA LYS A 82 -13.31 7.59 2.25
C LYS A 82 -13.10 6.38 1.33
N ASN A 83 -14.15 5.93 0.66
CA ASN A 83 -14.08 4.79 -0.27
C ASN A 83 -13.21 5.10 -1.49
N LYS A 84 -13.22 6.34 -2.00
CA LYS A 84 -12.31 6.77 -3.07
C LYS A 84 -10.85 6.80 -2.59
N ALA A 85 -10.60 7.36 -1.40
CA ALA A 85 -9.27 7.42 -0.81
C ALA A 85 -8.71 6.01 -0.55
N ASP A 86 -9.51 5.09 0.00
CA ASP A 86 -9.12 3.69 0.22
C ASP A 86 -8.83 2.96 -1.10
N LYS A 87 -9.64 3.17 -2.14
CA LYS A 87 -9.38 2.62 -3.48
C LYS A 87 -8.06 3.15 -4.07
N GLN A 88 -7.80 4.45 -3.95
CA GLN A 88 -6.55 5.05 -4.43
C GLN A 88 -5.34 4.53 -3.65
N ALA A 89 -5.42 4.46 -2.32
CA ALA A 89 -4.36 3.90 -1.49
C ALA A 89 -4.08 2.43 -1.82
N LYS A 90 -5.13 1.61 -2.00
CA LYS A 90 -5.00 0.21 -2.43
C LYS A 90 -4.38 0.08 -3.81
N GLN A 91 -4.72 0.97 -4.73
CA GLN A 91 -4.15 0.96 -6.08
C GLN A 91 -2.66 1.32 -6.05
N LEU A 92 -2.28 2.39 -5.34
CA LEU A 92 -0.88 2.78 -5.15
C LEU A 92 -0.06 1.67 -4.50
N ALA A 93 -0.58 1.02 -3.45
CA ALA A 93 0.10 -0.10 -2.80
C ALA A 93 0.27 -1.31 -3.75
N ARG A 94 -0.72 -1.59 -4.61
CA ARG A 94 -0.62 -2.65 -5.63
C ARG A 94 0.43 -2.32 -6.67
N ASP A 95 0.49 -1.08 -7.14
CA ASP A 95 1.42 -0.65 -8.17
C ASP A 95 2.85 -0.60 -7.63
N GLN A 96 3.07 -0.11 -6.40
CA GLN A 96 4.35 -0.22 -5.70
C GLN A 96 4.81 -1.68 -5.56
N ARG A 97 3.91 -2.58 -5.15
CA ARG A 97 4.24 -4.01 -5.02
C ARG A 97 4.57 -4.68 -6.35
N LYS A 98 3.91 -4.27 -7.45
CA LYS A 98 4.25 -4.76 -8.80
C LYS A 98 5.63 -4.25 -9.21
N HIS A 99 5.89 -2.97 -9.02
CA HIS A 99 7.17 -2.36 -9.34
C HIS A 99 8.33 -2.99 -8.56
N GLU A 100 8.17 -3.21 -7.25
CA GLU A 100 9.17 -3.89 -6.43
C GLU A 100 9.47 -5.32 -6.92
N LYS A 101 8.43 -6.06 -7.33
CA LYS A 101 8.60 -7.40 -7.91
C LYS A 101 9.36 -7.36 -9.23
N GLU A 102 9.04 -6.41 -10.11
CA GLU A 102 9.71 -6.22 -11.39
C GLU A 102 11.19 -5.86 -11.20
N VAL A 103 11.49 -4.90 -10.32
CA VAL A 103 12.87 -4.53 -9.96
C VAL A 103 13.63 -5.74 -9.43
N LYS A 104 13.04 -6.49 -8.49
CA LYS A 104 13.67 -7.69 -7.92
C LYS A 104 13.89 -8.79 -8.96
N GLN A 105 12.97 -8.97 -9.91
CA GLN A 105 13.14 -9.93 -11.00
C GLN A 105 14.26 -9.49 -11.94
N PHE A 106 14.33 -8.21 -12.27
CA PHE A 106 15.38 -7.62 -13.09
C PHE A 106 16.76 -7.74 -12.43
N GLU A 107 16.89 -7.39 -11.16
CA GLU A 107 18.15 -7.56 -10.39
C GLU A 107 18.61 -9.02 -10.35
N ARG A 108 17.67 -9.96 -10.13
CA ARG A 108 17.97 -11.40 -10.17
C ARG A 108 18.44 -11.83 -11.55
N GLN A 109 17.84 -11.32 -12.62
CA GLN A 109 18.26 -11.63 -13.98
C GLN A 109 19.66 -11.06 -14.27
N GLN A 110 19.92 -9.80 -13.92
CA GLN A 110 21.25 -9.20 -14.05
C GLN A 110 22.31 -9.98 -13.26
N SER A 111 22.01 -10.38 -12.02
CA SER A 111 22.93 -11.18 -11.21
C SER A 111 23.23 -12.54 -11.85
N ARG A 112 22.23 -13.20 -12.43
CA ARG A 112 22.43 -14.47 -13.16
C ARG A 112 23.29 -14.27 -14.40
N VAL A 113 23.05 -13.21 -15.18
CA VAL A 113 23.85 -12.85 -16.36
C VAL A 113 25.30 -12.61 -15.95
N ALA A 114 25.54 -11.75 -14.96
CA ALA A 114 26.89 -11.43 -14.47
C ALA A 114 27.63 -12.67 -13.94
N SER A 115 26.91 -13.57 -13.26
CA SER A 115 27.49 -14.83 -12.77
C SER A 115 27.87 -15.77 -13.92
N ALA A 116 27.04 -15.85 -14.97
CA ALA A 116 27.32 -16.65 -16.15
C ALA A 116 28.49 -16.07 -16.98
N GLU A 117 28.55 -14.74 -17.15
CA GLU A 117 29.67 -14.04 -17.79
C GLU A 117 30.99 -14.33 -17.08
N LYS A 118 31.00 -14.22 -15.74
CA LYS A 118 32.17 -14.56 -14.92
C LYS A 118 32.59 -16.02 -15.10
N GLY A 119 31.62 -16.93 -15.31
CA GLY A 119 31.88 -18.32 -15.66
C GLY A 119 32.64 -18.47 -16.98
N VAL A 120 32.18 -17.77 -18.03
CA VAL A 120 32.85 -17.75 -19.35
C VAL A 120 34.26 -17.17 -19.25
N THR A 121 34.43 -16.03 -18.56
CA THR A 121 35.76 -15.42 -18.36
C THR A 121 36.72 -16.38 -17.66
N ARG A 122 36.28 -17.04 -16.58
CA ARG A 122 37.10 -18.02 -15.86
C ARG A 122 37.50 -19.23 -16.72
N ALA A 123 36.59 -19.70 -17.58
CA ALA A 123 36.88 -20.79 -18.51
C ALA A 123 37.93 -20.37 -19.55
N ASN A 124 37.76 -19.18 -20.14
CA ASN A 124 38.75 -18.58 -21.05
C ASN A 124 40.13 -18.42 -20.39
N ASP A 125 40.19 -17.93 -19.15
CA ASP A 125 41.45 -17.76 -18.41
C ASP A 125 42.16 -19.09 -18.15
N ARG A 126 41.42 -20.18 -17.93
CA ARG A 126 42.00 -21.52 -17.77
C ARG A 126 42.60 -22.01 -19.08
N VAL A 127 41.88 -21.88 -20.20
CA VAL A 127 42.40 -22.24 -21.52
C VAL A 127 43.63 -21.41 -21.88
N ALA A 128 43.60 -20.10 -21.67
CA ALA A 128 44.72 -19.22 -21.96
C ALA A 128 45.98 -19.59 -21.16
N ARG A 129 45.83 -19.92 -19.87
CA ARG A 129 46.94 -20.40 -19.03
C ARG A 129 47.50 -21.74 -19.50
N GLU A 130 46.63 -22.69 -19.84
CA GLU A 130 47.06 -24.01 -20.30
C GLU A 130 47.74 -23.93 -21.67
N LYS A 131 47.23 -23.14 -22.62
CA LYS A 131 47.87 -22.86 -23.91
C LYS A 131 49.25 -22.24 -23.73
N LYS A 132 49.39 -21.25 -22.84
CA LYS A 132 50.68 -20.62 -22.53
C LYS A 132 51.66 -21.60 -21.89
N SER A 133 51.17 -22.50 -21.04
CA SER A 133 51.98 -23.57 -20.44
C SER A 133 52.47 -24.56 -21.49
N LEU A 134 51.56 -25.03 -22.36
CA LEU A 134 51.88 -25.92 -23.47
C LEU A 134 52.95 -25.31 -24.39
N GLN A 135 52.79 -24.05 -24.79
CA GLN A 135 53.76 -23.35 -25.61
C GLN A 135 55.16 -23.36 -24.96
N LYS A 136 55.26 -22.99 -23.69
CA LYS A 136 56.53 -23.01 -22.94
C LYS A 136 57.13 -24.41 -22.85
N ASN A 137 56.31 -25.44 -22.70
CA ASN A 137 56.77 -26.82 -22.65
C ASN A 137 57.30 -27.29 -24.01
N MET A 138 56.60 -26.96 -25.10
CA MET A 138 57.05 -27.22 -26.47
C MET A 138 58.37 -26.51 -26.77
N GLU A 139 58.51 -25.23 -26.44
CA GLU A 139 59.76 -24.47 -26.63
C GLU A 139 60.93 -25.10 -25.84
N ARG A 140 60.70 -25.50 -24.59
CA ARG A 140 61.71 -26.18 -23.76
C ARG A 140 62.09 -27.55 -24.32
N PHE A 141 61.10 -28.31 -24.78
CA PHE A 141 61.28 -29.62 -25.38
C PHE A 141 62.10 -29.53 -26.65
N GLU A 142 61.72 -28.67 -27.60
CA GLU A 142 62.46 -28.44 -28.84
C GLU A 142 63.88 -27.97 -28.57
N LYS A 143 64.09 -27.07 -27.61
CA LYS A 143 65.44 -26.62 -27.21
C LYS A 143 66.29 -27.76 -26.67
N LYS A 144 65.73 -28.67 -25.87
CA LYS A 144 66.46 -29.84 -25.35
C LYS A 144 66.75 -30.86 -26.46
N LYS A 145 65.78 -31.13 -27.33
CA LYS A 145 65.90 -32.01 -28.50
C LYS A 145 67.00 -31.52 -29.45
N ARG A 146 66.98 -30.23 -29.81
CA ARG A 146 68.02 -29.59 -30.67
C ARG A 146 69.42 -29.65 -30.07
N LYS A 147 69.53 -29.64 -28.73
CA LYS A 147 70.81 -29.75 -28.03
C LYS A 147 71.28 -31.19 -27.82
N GLY A 148 70.54 -32.19 -28.31
CA GLY A 148 70.86 -33.61 -28.10
C GLY A 148 70.80 -34.04 -26.63
N LYS A 149 70.08 -33.31 -25.77
CA LYS A 149 70.01 -33.56 -24.32
C LYS A 149 68.93 -34.56 -23.91
N LEU A 150 68.29 -35.22 -24.88
CA LEU A 150 67.21 -36.17 -24.65
C LEU A 150 67.52 -37.45 -25.41
N THR A 151 67.33 -38.58 -24.73
CA THR A 151 67.27 -39.91 -25.35
C THR A 151 65.94 -40.11 -26.10
N GLU A 152 65.86 -41.09 -27.01
CA GLU A 152 64.61 -41.40 -27.72
C GLU A 152 63.45 -41.71 -26.77
N ILE A 153 63.71 -42.45 -25.69
CA ILE A 153 62.70 -42.77 -24.67
C ILE A 153 62.20 -41.50 -23.98
N GLU A 154 63.08 -40.54 -23.68
CA GLU A 154 62.69 -39.26 -23.08
C GLU A 154 61.94 -38.37 -24.07
N VAL A 155 62.30 -38.41 -25.35
CA VAL A 155 61.56 -37.73 -26.42
C VAL A 155 60.12 -38.23 -26.47
N GLU A 156 59.92 -39.54 -26.46
CA GLU A 156 58.58 -40.13 -26.50
C GLU A 156 57.77 -39.80 -25.24
N LYS A 157 58.41 -39.83 -24.05
CA LYS A 157 57.76 -39.42 -22.79
C LYS A 157 57.28 -37.97 -22.82
N GLU A 158 58.08 -37.04 -23.37
CA GLU A 158 57.67 -35.65 -23.51
C GLU A 158 56.57 -35.47 -24.56
N ASN A 159 56.64 -36.19 -25.69
CA ASN A 159 55.55 -36.20 -26.68
C ASN A 159 54.21 -36.63 -26.05
N ILE A 160 54.21 -37.70 -25.24
CA ILE A 160 53.01 -38.16 -24.52
C ILE A 160 52.49 -37.06 -23.57
N LYS A 161 53.36 -36.35 -22.85
CA LYS A 161 52.95 -35.24 -21.96
C LYS A 161 52.32 -34.08 -22.75
N ILE A 162 52.93 -33.71 -23.88
CA ILE A 162 52.42 -32.67 -24.79
C ILE A 162 51.03 -33.07 -25.30
N SER A 163 50.86 -34.31 -25.77
CA SER A 163 49.56 -34.83 -26.23
C SER A 163 48.50 -34.81 -25.13
N LYS A 164 48.85 -35.19 -23.89
CA LYS A 164 47.94 -35.10 -22.73
C LYS A 164 47.51 -33.65 -22.46
N GLN A 165 48.43 -32.69 -22.54
CA GLN A 165 48.11 -31.26 -22.39
C GLN A 165 47.20 -30.77 -23.52
N GLN A 166 47.41 -31.19 -24.76
CA GLN A 166 46.53 -30.85 -25.88
C GLN A 166 45.11 -31.38 -25.68
N ILE A 167 44.95 -32.62 -25.19
CA ILE A 167 43.65 -33.19 -24.85
C ILE A 167 42.97 -32.35 -23.75
N ARG A 168 43.70 -32.02 -22.68
CA ARG A 168 43.18 -31.15 -21.61
C ARG A 168 42.74 -29.78 -22.13
N ILE A 169 43.46 -29.18 -23.08
CA ILE A 169 43.04 -27.92 -23.69
C ILE A 169 41.71 -28.09 -24.43
N LYS A 170 41.51 -29.18 -25.19
CA LYS A 170 40.23 -29.47 -25.86
C LYS A 170 39.08 -29.65 -24.86
N GLU A 171 39.32 -30.33 -23.74
CA GLU A 171 38.33 -30.46 -22.66
C GLU A 171 37.95 -29.08 -22.09
N LEU A 172 38.95 -28.22 -21.84
CA LEU A 172 38.71 -26.86 -21.35
C LEU A 172 38.03 -25.96 -22.39
N GLU A 173 38.24 -26.20 -23.69
CA GLU A 173 37.51 -25.52 -24.77
C GLU A 173 36.03 -25.95 -24.81
N ALA A 174 35.74 -27.24 -24.61
CA ALA A 174 34.37 -27.72 -24.43
C ALA A 174 33.70 -27.11 -23.19
N ASP A 175 34.44 -26.88 -22.10
CA ASP A 175 33.93 -26.16 -20.94
C ASP A 175 33.54 -24.72 -21.28
N ILE A 176 34.31 -24.01 -22.13
CA ILE A 176 33.97 -22.67 -22.62
C ILE A 176 32.65 -22.72 -23.39
N GLU A 177 32.49 -23.66 -24.32
CA GLU A 177 31.23 -23.80 -25.07
C GLU A 177 30.05 -24.04 -24.14
N SER A 178 30.23 -24.89 -23.13
CA SER A 178 29.19 -25.16 -22.13
C SER A 178 28.83 -23.90 -21.33
N ALA A 179 29.82 -23.08 -20.97
CA ALA A 179 29.62 -21.82 -20.26
C ALA A 179 28.94 -20.76 -21.14
N GLN A 180 29.31 -20.68 -22.42
CA GLN A 180 28.67 -19.80 -23.40
C GLN A 180 27.22 -20.20 -23.65
N LYS A 181 26.93 -21.50 -23.76
CA LYS A 181 25.55 -22.02 -23.85
C LYS A 181 24.73 -21.63 -22.61
N LYS A 182 25.30 -21.72 -21.41
CA LYS A 182 24.63 -21.27 -20.17
C LYS A 182 24.37 -19.76 -20.19
N LEU A 183 25.34 -18.95 -20.63
CA LEU A 183 25.16 -17.51 -20.75
C LEU A 183 24.05 -17.14 -21.75
N GLY A 184 24.02 -17.81 -22.92
CA GLY A 184 22.96 -17.62 -23.92
C GLY A 184 21.57 -17.92 -23.36
N LYS A 185 21.41 -18.99 -22.58
CA LYS A 185 20.15 -19.35 -21.90
C LYS A 185 19.69 -18.40 -20.81
N VAL A 186 20.59 -17.56 -20.28
CA VAL A 186 20.26 -16.62 -19.20
C VAL A 186 19.97 -15.22 -19.77
N ARG A 187 20.53 -14.91 -20.95
CA ARG A 187 20.28 -13.66 -21.69
C ARG A 187 18.99 -13.72 -22.51
N ASN A 188 18.68 -14.88 -23.10
CA ASN A 188 17.43 -15.16 -23.82
C ASN A 188 16.37 -15.71 -22.87
#